data_AF-A0A538RQR3-F1
#
_entry.id   AF-A0A538RQR3-F1
#
_cell.length_a   1.000
_cell.length_b   1.000
_cell.length_c   1.000
_cell.angle_alpha   90.00
_cell.angle_beta   90.00
_cell.angle_gamma   90.00
#
_symmetry.space_group_name_H-M   'P 1'
#
loop_
_entity.id
_entity.type
_entity.pdbx_description
1 polymer ?
#
loop_
_entity_poly.entity_id
_entity_poly.type
_entity_poly.pdbx_seq_one_letter_code
_entity_poly.pdbx_strand_id
1 'polypeptide(L)'
;MNLNSELDAFKRRIDLRQFAVSLGYEMDRRESWRGSTVLRRGADKIVVQRNRNGHYVFFSVRDDDDNGTLIDFLQRRQNLSLGAVRQILRPWIGRPAASPQFPRLKPTSLNRMRVEGAYRRMANAQRFPYLEHERGVPAAVLLAPRFAGRLRIDSRGNTVFPHFDTAGLCGYEIKNCGFTGFAAGGQKGLWLSHTRRDDRRLILAESAIDALSYAALFPDAQDQTRYASLGGKPSLRQTGLIQATIGRLPEE
;
A
#
# COMPACT_ATOMS: atom_id res chain seq x y z
N MET A 1 7.99 -36.87 0.35
CA MET A 1 8.28 -35.44 0.09
C MET A 1 9.61 -35.11 0.76
N ASN A 2 10.65 -34.69 0.03
CA ASN A 2 11.94 -34.34 0.64
C ASN A 2 11.83 -33.00 1.40
N LEU A 3 12.73 -32.72 2.34
CA LEU A 3 12.64 -31.55 3.24
C LEU A 3 12.48 -30.23 2.46
N ASN A 4 13.28 -30.01 1.41
CA ASN A 4 13.23 -28.79 0.62
C ASN A 4 11.89 -28.64 -0.13
N SER A 5 11.31 -29.73 -0.63
CA SER A 5 9.99 -29.72 -1.27
C SER A 5 8.85 -29.46 -0.28
N GLU A 6 8.97 -29.92 0.97
CA GLU A 6 7.99 -29.65 2.02
C GLU A 6 8.00 -28.16 2.42
N LEU A 7 9.19 -27.59 2.68
CA LEU A 7 9.31 -26.18 3.05
C LEU A 7 8.86 -25.24 1.92
N ASP A 8 9.18 -25.56 0.67
CA ASP A 8 8.66 -24.81 -0.49
C ASP A 8 7.14 -24.94 -0.62
N ALA A 9 6.58 -26.14 -0.36
CA ALA A 9 5.13 -26.35 -0.34
C ALA A 9 4.44 -25.48 0.71
N PHE A 10 4.98 -25.36 1.93
CA PHE A 10 4.43 -24.45 2.94
C PHE A 10 4.40 -23.00 2.45
N LYS A 11 5.50 -22.52 1.88
CA LYS A 11 5.64 -21.15 1.39
C LYS A 11 4.68 -20.83 0.23
N ARG A 12 4.37 -21.81 -0.63
CA ARG A 12 3.55 -21.62 -1.84
C ARG A 12 2.06 -21.92 -1.64
N ARG A 13 1.77 -23.00 -0.92
CA ARG A 13 0.43 -23.65 -0.91
C ARG A 13 -0.40 -23.26 0.31
N ILE A 14 0.23 -22.87 1.41
CA ILE A 14 -0.48 -22.35 2.58
C ILE A 14 -0.59 -20.84 2.43
N ASP A 15 -1.82 -20.31 2.46
CA ASP A 15 -2.03 -18.87 2.45
C ASP A 15 -1.67 -18.29 3.83
N LEU A 16 -0.58 -17.53 3.87
CA LEU A 16 -0.10 -16.90 5.11
C LEU A 16 -1.20 -16.04 5.75
N ARG A 17 -2.10 -15.44 4.96
CA ARG A 17 -3.18 -14.59 5.48
C ARG A 17 -4.20 -15.40 6.25
N GLN A 18 -4.64 -16.53 5.69
CA GLN A 18 -5.55 -17.44 6.38
C GLN A 18 -4.92 -18.00 7.66
N PHE A 19 -3.65 -18.38 7.59
CA PHE A 19 -2.93 -18.87 8.75
C PHE A 19 -2.82 -17.79 9.85
N ALA A 20 -2.46 -16.56 9.49
CA ALA A 20 -2.42 -15.45 10.42
C ALA A 20 -3.80 -15.17 11.06
N VAL A 21 -4.89 -15.25 10.31
CA VAL A 21 -6.25 -15.14 10.88
C VAL A 21 -6.51 -16.19 11.95
N SER A 22 -6.04 -17.43 11.77
CA SER A 22 -6.17 -18.46 12.82
C SER A 22 -5.37 -18.16 14.08
N LEU A 23 -4.40 -17.23 14.02
CA LEU A 23 -3.67 -16.72 15.17
C LEU A 23 -4.25 -15.41 15.73
N GLY A 24 -5.48 -15.05 15.32
CA GLY A 24 -6.20 -13.86 15.79
C GLY A 24 -5.85 -12.57 15.05
N TYR A 25 -5.25 -12.64 13.86
CA TYR A 25 -5.08 -11.44 13.03
C TYR A 25 -6.37 -11.10 12.28
N GLU A 26 -6.60 -9.81 12.10
CA GLU A 26 -7.72 -9.29 11.32
C GLU A 26 -7.22 -8.52 10.09
N MET A 27 -7.97 -8.61 8.99
CA MET A 27 -7.62 -7.89 7.76
C MET A 27 -8.03 -6.42 7.84
N ASP A 28 -7.05 -5.54 7.67
CA ASP A 28 -7.27 -4.12 7.45
C ASP A 28 -7.57 -3.87 5.97
N ARG A 29 -8.86 -3.89 5.62
CA ARG A 29 -9.33 -3.66 4.23
C ARG A 29 -8.99 -2.27 3.70
N ARG A 30 -8.89 -1.26 4.57
CA ARG A 30 -8.62 0.13 4.18
C ARG A 30 -7.18 0.32 3.76
N GLU A 31 -6.26 -0.43 4.36
CA GLU A 31 -4.85 -0.40 4.01
C GLU A 31 -4.39 -1.51 3.07
N SER A 32 -5.28 -2.44 2.70
CA SER A 32 -4.99 -3.53 1.76
C SER A 32 -5.22 -3.12 0.31
N TRP A 33 -4.45 -3.70 -0.61
CA TRP A 33 -4.59 -3.49 -2.05
C TRP A 33 -4.62 -4.83 -2.79
N ARG A 34 -4.80 -4.81 -4.11
CA ARG A 34 -4.83 -6.05 -4.91
C ARG A 34 -3.52 -6.86 -4.83
N GLY A 35 -2.38 -6.18 -4.66
CA GLY A 35 -1.06 -6.78 -4.56
C GLY A 35 -0.53 -7.01 -3.13
N SER A 36 -1.25 -6.58 -2.09
CA SER A 36 -0.84 -6.78 -0.69
C SER A 36 -2.02 -6.77 0.28
N THR A 37 -1.93 -7.57 1.33
CA THR A 37 -2.94 -7.64 2.39
C THR A 37 -2.33 -7.19 3.71
N VAL A 38 -2.95 -6.23 4.37
CA VAL A 38 -2.53 -5.76 5.70
C VAL A 38 -3.32 -6.51 6.76
N LEU A 39 -2.60 -7.05 7.74
CA LEU A 39 -3.17 -7.78 8.86
C LEU A 39 -2.71 -7.17 10.19
N ARG A 40 -3.59 -7.16 11.19
CA ARG A 40 -3.33 -6.57 12.51
C ARG A 40 -3.70 -7.51 13.64
N ARG A 41 -2.94 -7.45 14.73
CA ARG A 41 -3.25 -8.09 16.01
C ARG A 41 -2.68 -7.24 17.15
N GLY A 42 -3.54 -6.49 17.84
CA GLY A 42 -3.10 -5.50 18.82
C GLY A 42 -2.18 -4.45 18.17
N ALA A 43 -0.97 -4.29 18.72
CA ALA A 43 0.04 -3.38 18.18
C ALA A 43 0.75 -3.92 16.92
N ASP A 44 0.68 -5.23 16.68
CA ASP A 44 1.35 -5.87 15.55
C ASP A 44 0.60 -5.59 14.23
N LYS A 45 1.37 -5.27 13.20
CA LYS A 45 0.88 -4.91 11.86
C LYS A 45 1.83 -5.45 10.82
N ILE A 46 1.35 -6.43 10.05
CA ILE A 46 2.13 -7.06 8.99
C ILE A 46 1.48 -6.80 7.62
N VAL A 47 2.31 -6.83 6.59
CA VAL A 47 1.88 -6.77 5.20
C VAL A 47 2.25 -8.09 4.54
N VAL A 48 1.26 -8.77 3.99
CA VAL A 48 1.40 -10.04 3.30
C VAL A 48 1.33 -9.83 1.79
N GLN A 49 2.32 -10.34 1.08
CA GLN A 49 2.43 -10.27 -0.37
C GLN A 49 2.77 -11.65 -0.93
N ARG A 50 2.67 -11.78 -2.25
CA ARG A 50 3.14 -12.96 -2.96
C ARG A 50 4.29 -12.56 -3.86
N ASN A 51 5.46 -13.17 -3.70
CA ASN A 51 6.62 -12.84 -4.54
C ASN A 51 6.54 -13.54 -5.92
N ARG A 52 7.50 -13.26 -6.81
CA ARG A 52 7.57 -13.89 -8.15
C ARG A 52 7.78 -15.41 -8.14
N ASN A 53 8.36 -15.94 -7.07
CA ASN A 53 8.51 -17.40 -6.88
C ASN A 53 7.19 -18.05 -6.43
N GLY A 54 6.13 -17.25 -6.26
CA GLY A 54 4.81 -17.72 -5.81
C GLY A 54 4.73 -17.96 -4.31
N HIS A 55 5.75 -17.57 -3.54
CA HIS A 55 5.77 -17.68 -2.09
C HIS A 55 4.96 -16.55 -1.45
N TYR A 56 4.20 -16.90 -0.42
CA TYR A 56 3.70 -15.91 0.53
C TYR A 56 4.85 -15.43 1.40
N VAL A 57 4.95 -14.11 1.50
CA VAL A 57 5.97 -13.39 2.26
C VAL A 57 5.29 -12.29 3.05
N PHE A 58 5.88 -11.94 4.18
CA PHE A 58 5.42 -10.84 5.01
C PHE A 58 6.58 -9.95 5.44
N PHE A 59 6.24 -8.73 5.82
CA PHE A 59 7.11 -7.87 6.62
C PHE A 59 6.26 -7.13 7.66
N SER A 60 6.85 -6.87 8.82
CA SER A 60 6.27 -6.03 9.86
C SER A 60 6.45 -4.55 9.50
N VAL A 61 5.43 -3.74 9.82
CA VAL A 61 5.52 -2.28 9.72
C VAL A 61 6.18 -1.68 10.96
N ARG A 62 6.47 -2.50 11.98
CA ARG A 62 7.00 -2.08 13.29
C ARG A 62 8.44 -2.49 13.54
N ASP A 63 8.91 -3.55 12.88
CA ASP A 63 10.22 -4.15 13.10
C ASP A 63 10.80 -4.60 11.76
N ASP A 64 11.96 -4.05 11.39
CA ASP A 64 12.60 -4.32 10.10
C ASP A 64 13.19 -5.73 10.03
N ASP A 65 13.55 -6.33 11.17
CA ASP A 65 14.06 -7.69 11.22
C ASP A 65 12.92 -8.72 11.23
N ASP A 66 11.68 -8.28 11.46
CA ASP A 66 10.49 -9.12 11.42
C ASP A 66 9.86 -9.22 10.02
N ASN A 67 10.55 -9.92 9.14
CA ASN A 67 10.09 -10.25 7.79
C ASN A 67 10.44 -11.69 7.39
N GLY A 68 9.82 -12.21 6.35
CA GLY A 68 10.13 -13.55 5.82
C GLY A 68 8.92 -14.25 5.21
N THR A 69 8.85 -15.56 5.40
CA THR A 69 7.80 -16.44 4.91
C THR A 69 6.89 -16.90 6.05
N LEU A 70 5.92 -17.76 5.75
CA LEU A 70 5.04 -18.36 6.77
C LEU A 70 5.83 -19.09 7.88
N ILE A 71 6.99 -19.67 7.54
CA ILE A 71 7.85 -20.36 8.50
C ILE A 71 8.39 -19.34 9.50
N ASP A 72 9.03 -18.28 9.00
CA ASP A 72 9.63 -17.21 9.82
C ASP A 72 8.56 -16.52 10.68
N PHE A 73 7.37 -16.30 10.11
CA PHE A 73 6.21 -15.76 10.82
C PHE A 73 5.85 -16.61 12.04
N LEU A 74 5.66 -17.92 11.83
CA LEU A 74 5.27 -18.82 12.93
C LEU A 74 6.38 -18.98 13.97
N GLN A 75 7.65 -19.08 13.52
CA GLN A 75 8.79 -19.16 14.43
C GLN A 75 8.85 -17.94 15.35
N ARG A 76 8.70 -16.72 14.82
CA ARG A 76 8.76 -15.50 15.65
C ARG A 76 7.53 -15.32 16.54
N ARG A 77 6.33 -15.64 16.06
CA ARG A 77 5.09 -15.41 16.83
C ARG A 77 4.87 -16.42 17.96
N GLN A 78 5.47 -17.61 17.89
CA GLN A 78 5.31 -18.67 18.89
C GLN A 78 6.63 -19.16 19.48
N ASN A 79 7.77 -18.55 19.13
CA ASN A 79 9.11 -18.94 19.58
C ASN A 79 9.42 -20.44 19.33
N LEU A 80 9.20 -20.90 18.10
CA LEU A 80 9.26 -22.32 17.74
C LEU A 80 10.51 -22.70 16.95
N SER A 81 11.00 -23.93 17.18
CA SER A 81 11.98 -24.58 16.31
C SER A 81 11.36 -24.92 14.95
N LEU A 82 12.21 -25.09 13.92
CA LEU A 82 11.75 -25.51 12.60
C LEU A 82 10.99 -26.85 12.64
N GLY A 83 11.41 -27.78 13.51
CA GLY A 83 10.74 -29.06 13.71
C GLY A 83 9.28 -28.88 14.17
N ALA A 84 9.06 -28.05 15.18
CA ALA A 84 7.72 -27.75 15.68
C ALA A 84 6.86 -27.02 14.63
N VAL A 85 7.43 -26.05 13.92
CA VAL A 85 6.75 -25.36 12.81
C VAL A 85 6.26 -26.33 11.74
N ARG A 86 7.08 -27.31 11.35
CA ARG A 86 6.68 -28.32 10.36
C ARG A 86 5.47 -29.13 10.83
N GLN A 87 5.44 -29.54 12.10
CA GLN A 87 4.31 -30.28 12.65
C GLN A 87 3.02 -29.46 12.64
N ILE A 88 3.10 -28.17 12.95
CA ILE A 88 1.93 -27.27 12.90
C ILE A 88 1.46 -27.02 11.47
N LEU A 89 2.37 -26.88 10.51
CA LEU A 89 2.03 -26.52 9.12
C LEU A 89 1.59 -27.71 8.25
N ARG A 90 1.98 -28.94 8.57
CA ARG A 90 1.58 -30.15 7.80
C ARG A 90 0.07 -30.28 7.59
N PRO A 91 -0.79 -30.15 8.63
CA PRO A 91 -2.24 -30.26 8.47
C PRO A 91 -2.88 -29.12 7.66
N TRP A 92 -2.11 -28.08 7.33
CA TRP A 92 -2.58 -26.95 6.52
C TRP A 92 -2.36 -27.16 5.02
N ILE A 93 -1.51 -28.10 4.61
CA ILE A 93 -1.37 -28.46 3.20
C ILE A 93 -2.70 -29.04 2.69
N GLY A 94 -3.16 -28.56 1.53
CA GLY A 94 -4.39 -29.04 0.89
C GLY A 94 -5.67 -28.36 1.40
N ARG A 95 -5.58 -27.51 2.44
CA ARG A 95 -6.71 -26.64 2.79
C ARG A 95 -6.91 -25.61 1.68
N PRO A 96 -8.15 -25.32 1.28
CA PRO A 96 -8.42 -24.33 0.26
C PRO A 96 -7.93 -22.94 0.71
N ALA A 97 -6.86 -22.47 0.06
CA ALA A 97 -6.29 -21.13 0.26
C ALA A 97 -7.28 -20.00 -0.10
N ALA A 98 -8.31 -20.30 -0.88
CA ALA A 98 -9.31 -19.33 -1.33
C ALA A 98 -10.50 -19.33 -0.36
N SER A 99 -10.42 -18.51 0.70
CA SER A 99 -11.61 -18.03 1.40
C SER A 99 -12.17 -16.83 0.63
N PRO A 100 -13.50 -16.62 0.58
CA PRO A 100 -14.10 -15.39 0.04
C PRO A 100 -13.47 -14.11 0.64
N GLN A 101 -12.94 -14.22 1.86
CA GLN A 101 -12.25 -13.15 2.57
C GLN A 101 -10.95 -12.68 1.87
N PHE A 102 -10.26 -13.57 1.16
CA PHE A 102 -8.93 -13.31 0.61
C PHE A 102 -8.83 -13.64 -0.87
N PRO A 103 -9.08 -12.64 -1.75
CA PRO A 103 -8.79 -12.79 -3.17
C PRO A 103 -7.33 -13.21 -3.41
N ARG A 104 -7.10 -13.95 -4.49
CA ARG A 104 -5.76 -14.44 -4.84
C ARG A 104 -4.79 -13.27 -5.03
N LEU A 105 -3.70 -13.25 -4.26
CA LEU A 105 -2.62 -12.28 -4.47
C LEU A 105 -1.92 -12.54 -5.79
N LYS A 106 -1.79 -11.49 -6.59
CA LYS A 106 -0.92 -11.49 -7.76
C LYS A 106 0.55 -11.39 -7.32
N PRO A 107 1.48 -12.04 -8.02
CA PRO A 107 2.90 -11.86 -7.75
C PRO A 107 3.35 -10.39 -7.85
N THR A 108 4.08 -9.95 -6.83
CA THR A 108 4.62 -8.60 -6.69
C THR A 108 6.14 -8.64 -6.89
N SER A 109 6.69 -7.63 -7.58
CA SER A 109 8.15 -7.52 -7.79
C SER A 109 8.86 -7.09 -6.51
N LEU A 110 10.11 -7.52 -6.34
CA LEU A 110 10.91 -7.16 -5.16
C LEU A 110 11.02 -5.63 -4.98
N ASN A 111 11.23 -4.88 -6.06
CA ASN A 111 11.28 -3.41 -6.00
C ASN A 111 9.99 -2.82 -5.45
N ARG A 112 8.83 -3.34 -5.88
CA ARG A 112 7.54 -2.87 -5.39
C ARG A 112 7.31 -3.20 -3.92
N MET A 113 7.72 -4.39 -3.49
CA MET A 113 7.67 -4.75 -2.07
C MET A 113 8.54 -3.80 -1.22
N ARG A 114 9.75 -3.48 -1.69
CA ARG A 114 10.66 -2.51 -1.03
C ARG A 114 10.06 -1.11 -0.96
N VAL A 115 9.46 -0.64 -2.05
CA VAL A 115 8.76 0.66 -2.13
C VAL A 115 7.60 0.69 -1.11
N GLU A 116 6.78 -0.35 -1.06
CA GLU A 116 5.66 -0.41 -0.12
C GLU A 116 6.12 -0.47 1.33
N GLY A 117 7.16 -1.26 1.63
CA GLY A 117 7.76 -1.31 2.95
C GLY A 117 8.29 0.05 3.40
N ALA A 118 9.05 0.73 2.54
CA ALA A 118 9.57 2.07 2.81
C ALA A 118 8.43 3.07 3.06
N TYR A 119 7.41 3.10 2.20
CA TYR A 119 6.27 4.00 2.34
C TYR A 119 5.49 3.78 3.64
N ARG A 120 5.26 2.52 4.04
CA ARG A 120 4.47 2.21 5.23
C ARG A 120 5.15 2.59 6.55
N ARG A 121 6.47 2.71 6.56
CA ARG A 121 7.24 3.24 7.69
C ARG A 121 7.17 4.77 7.81
N MET A 122 6.78 5.47 6.74
CA MET A 122 6.69 6.93 6.76
C MET A 122 5.53 7.40 7.65
N ALA A 123 5.76 8.52 8.31
CA ALA A 123 4.83 9.08 9.28
C ALA A 123 3.53 9.50 8.61
N ASN A 124 2.40 9.06 9.19
CA ASN A 124 1.11 9.69 8.91
C ASN A 124 1.04 11.00 9.68
N ALA A 125 1.55 12.07 9.07
CA ALA A 125 1.66 13.35 9.73
C ALA A 125 0.32 14.11 9.75
N GLN A 126 0.11 14.90 10.79
CA GLN A 126 -0.99 15.87 10.88
C GLN A 126 -0.59 17.26 10.40
N ARG A 127 0.71 17.46 10.15
CA ARG A 127 1.30 18.72 9.67
C ARG A 127 2.25 18.40 8.52
N PHE A 128 2.27 19.26 7.51
CA PHE A 128 3.17 19.17 6.37
C PHE A 128 3.86 20.53 6.19
N PRO A 129 4.92 20.83 6.96
CA PRO A 129 5.52 22.16 7.01
C PRO A 129 5.87 22.73 5.64
N TYR A 130 6.43 21.91 4.74
CA TYR A 130 6.72 22.32 3.37
C TYR A 130 5.46 22.76 2.60
N LEU A 131 4.34 22.03 2.73
CA LEU A 131 3.12 22.42 2.02
C LEU A 131 2.44 23.63 2.65
N GLU A 132 2.41 23.69 3.98
CA GLU A 132 1.75 24.75 4.73
C GLU A 132 2.48 26.08 4.61
N HIS A 133 3.80 26.09 4.81
CA HIS A 133 4.59 27.32 4.91
C HIS A 133 5.18 27.77 3.56
N GLU A 134 5.70 26.83 2.76
CA GLU A 134 6.39 27.18 1.49
C GLU A 134 5.46 27.15 0.27
N ARG A 135 4.43 26.29 0.29
CA ARG A 135 3.48 26.15 -0.83
C ARG A 135 2.12 26.80 -0.54
N GLY A 136 1.90 27.29 0.68
CA GLY A 136 0.68 28.00 1.06
C GLY A 136 -0.59 27.15 1.05
N VAL A 137 -0.48 25.81 1.12
CA VAL A 137 -1.63 24.91 1.15
C VAL A 137 -2.20 24.88 2.58
N PRO A 138 -3.46 25.28 2.81
CA PRO A 138 -4.01 25.33 4.17
C PRO A 138 -4.07 23.94 4.84
N ALA A 139 -3.75 23.88 6.13
CA ALA A 139 -3.83 22.65 6.92
C ALA A 139 -5.24 22.01 6.87
N ALA A 140 -6.30 22.81 6.80
CA ALA A 140 -7.67 22.34 6.67
C ALA A 140 -7.89 21.49 5.40
N VAL A 141 -7.23 21.84 4.28
CA VAL A 141 -7.28 21.04 3.04
C VAL A 141 -6.50 19.74 3.23
N LEU A 142 -5.28 19.81 3.76
CA LEU A 142 -4.40 18.64 3.94
C LEU A 142 -5.01 17.59 4.90
N LEU A 143 -5.75 18.06 5.91
CA LEU A 143 -6.42 17.23 6.91
C LEU A 143 -7.84 16.83 6.52
N ALA A 144 -8.39 17.37 5.43
CA ALA A 144 -9.73 17.03 4.99
C ALA A 144 -9.85 15.51 4.74
N PRO A 145 -11.00 14.88 5.03
CA PRO A 145 -11.20 13.45 4.80
C PRO A 145 -10.90 13.00 3.36
N ARG A 146 -10.99 13.91 2.38
CA ARG A 146 -10.61 13.69 0.98
C ARG A 146 -9.12 13.36 0.80
N PHE A 147 -8.23 13.94 1.61
CA PHE A 147 -6.78 13.84 1.48
C PHE A 147 -6.10 13.14 2.67
N ALA A 148 -6.79 12.94 3.79
CA ALA A 148 -6.24 12.30 4.98
C ALA A 148 -5.54 10.96 4.67
N GLY A 149 -4.26 10.84 5.03
CA GLY A 149 -3.45 9.64 4.75
C GLY A 149 -3.04 9.44 3.29
N ARG A 150 -3.33 10.39 2.39
CA ARG A 150 -2.85 10.46 1.00
C ARG A 150 -1.53 11.21 0.87
N LEU A 151 -0.95 11.63 1.99
CA LEU A 151 0.37 12.21 2.10
C LEU A 151 1.10 11.55 3.28
N ARG A 152 2.43 11.54 3.23
CA ARG A 152 3.29 11.08 4.33
C ARG A 152 4.47 12.01 4.51
N ILE A 153 5.14 11.90 5.66
CA ILE A 153 6.46 12.49 5.88
C ILE A 153 7.48 11.37 6.02
N ASP A 154 8.55 11.41 5.22
CA ASP A 154 9.67 10.49 5.36
C ASP A 154 10.57 10.86 6.56
N SER A 155 11.56 10.04 6.89
CA SER A 155 12.46 10.27 8.02
C SER A 155 13.33 11.54 7.89
N ARG A 156 13.36 12.16 6.71
CA ARG A 156 14.11 13.40 6.43
C ARG A 156 13.21 14.64 6.45
N GLY A 157 11.93 14.50 6.81
CA GLY A 157 10.98 15.61 6.82
C GLY A 157 10.40 15.96 5.44
N ASN A 158 10.66 15.16 4.40
CA ASN A 158 10.12 15.44 3.08
C ASN A 158 8.65 15.05 2.99
N THR A 159 7.88 15.79 2.20
CA THR A 159 6.50 15.42 1.89
C THR A 159 6.49 14.36 0.79
N VAL A 160 5.77 13.28 1.03
CA VAL A 160 5.69 12.12 0.14
C VAL A 160 4.28 11.93 -0.41
N PHE A 161 4.18 11.81 -1.73
CA PHE A 161 2.92 11.62 -2.46
C PHE A 161 2.88 10.22 -3.07
N PRO A 162 2.05 9.29 -2.57
CA PRO A 162 1.96 7.92 -3.07
C PRO A 162 1.37 7.83 -4.48
N HIS A 163 2.01 7.05 -5.35
CA HIS A 163 1.51 6.70 -6.68
C HIS A 163 0.94 5.29 -6.71
N PHE A 164 -0.23 5.15 -7.35
CA PHE A 164 -0.95 3.90 -7.47
C PHE A 164 -1.14 3.48 -8.93
N ASP A 165 -1.11 2.18 -9.15
CA ASP A 165 -1.53 1.52 -10.38
C ASP A 165 -2.63 0.47 -10.10
N THR A 166 -2.96 -0.37 -11.08
CA THR A 166 -4.00 -1.40 -10.98
C THR A 166 -3.73 -2.49 -9.92
N ALA A 167 -2.50 -2.60 -9.41
CA ALA A 167 -2.12 -3.54 -8.37
C ALA A 167 -1.97 -2.88 -6.97
N GLY A 168 -2.05 -1.55 -6.86
CA GLY A 168 -1.90 -0.80 -5.60
C GLY A 168 -0.76 0.21 -5.64
N LEU A 169 -0.10 0.44 -4.51
CA LEU A 169 1.06 1.34 -4.41
C LEU A 169 2.22 0.85 -5.29
N CYS A 170 2.74 1.70 -6.18
CA CYS A 170 3.80 1.34 -7.13
C CYS A 170 5.02 2.27 -7.07
N GLY A 171 4.90 3.43 -6.44
CA GLY A 171 5.94 4.44 -6.30
C GLY A 171 5.45 5.59 -5.44
N TYR A 172 6.27 6.61 -5.26
CA TYR A 172 5.86 7.85 -4.62
C TYR A 172 6.80 8.98 -5.03
N GLU A 173 6.26 10.19 -5.19
CA GLU A 173 7.05 11.42 -5.32
C GLU A 173 7.48 11.91 -3.94
N ILE A 174 8.64 12.56 -3.90
CA ILE A 174 9.20 13.16 -2.69
C ILE A 174 9.47 14.63 -3.00
N LYS A 175 8.93 15.53 -2.18
CA LYS A 175 9.04 16.98 -2.39
C LYS A 175 9.46 17.67 -1.10
N ASN A 176 10.33 18.66 -1.25
CA ASN A 176 10.69 19.62 -0.21
C ASN A 176 11.21 20.91 -0.87
N CYS A 177 11.58 21.91 -0.07
CA CYS A 177 12.16 23.15 -0.58
C CYS A 177 13.43 22.85 -1.40
N GLY A 178 13.46 23.30 -2.66
CA GLY A 178 14.57 23.04 -3.59
C GLY A 178 14.78 21.56 -3.96
N PHE A 179 13.89 20.65 -3.57
CA PHE A 179 14.08 19.21 -3.75
C PHE A 179 12.88 18.53 -4.41
N THR A 180 13.18 17.72 -5.44
CA THR A 180 12.23 16.78 -6.03
C THR A 180 12.93 15.45 -6.22
N GLY A 181 12.30 14.38 -5.72
CA GLY A 181 12.76 13.02 -5.87
C GLY A 181 11.62 12.05 -6.17
N PHE A 182 11.98 10.81 -6.43
CA PHE A 182 11.05 9.71 -6.62
C PHE A 182 11.56 8.46 -5.93
N ALA A 183 10.66 7.59 -5.49
CA ALA A 183 11.01 6.33 -4.84
C ALA A 183 11.98 5.49 -5.68
N ALA A 184 13.14 5.13 -5.12
CA ALA A 184 14.09 4.24 -5.77
C ALA A 184 13.44 2.87 -6.07
N GLY A 185 13.50 2.44 -7.34
CA GLY A 185 12.83 1.22 -7.81
C GLY A 185 11.31 1.31 -7.95
N GLY A 186 10.71 2.48 -7.65
CA GLY A 186 9.30 2.76 -7.88
C GLY A 186 8.97 3.01 -9.34
N GLN A 187 7.68 3.03 -9.64
CA GLN A 187 7.14 3.37 -10.96
C GLN A 187 6.12 4.49 -10.84
N LYS A 188 6.09 5.39 -11.84
CA LYS A 188 5.07 6.43 -11.95
C LYS A 188 3.69 5.80 -12.20
N GLY A 189 2.84 5.86 -11.17
CA GLY A 189 1.39 5.66 -11.27
C GLY A 189 0.67 7.00 -11.17
N LEU A 190 -0.54 7.04 -10.59
CA LEU A 190 -1.23 8.28 -10.26
C LEU A 190 -1.18 8.54 -8.76
N TRP A 191 -0.88 9.76 -8.34
CA TRP A 191 -1.33 10.21 -7.03
C TRP A 191 -2.83 10.45 -7.09
N LEU A 192 -3.54 10.07 -6.04
CA LEU A 192 -5.00 10.11 -5.98
C LEU A 192 -5.44 10.50 -4.58
N SER A 193 -6.38 11.44 -4.50
CA SER A 193 -7.21 11.61 -3.30
C SER A 193 -8.08 10.36 -3.06
N HIS A 194 -8.75 10.29 -1.91
CA HIS A 194 -9.71 9.21 -1.68
C HIS A 194 -10.78 9.19 -2.77
N THR A 195 -11.18 7.98 -3.15
CA THR A 195 -12.28 7.75 -4.09
C THR A 195 -13.54 7.50 -3.31
N ARG A 196 -14.62 8.16 -3.68
CA ARG A 196 -15.95 7.92 -3.15
C ARG A 196 -16.91 7.53 -4.27
N ARG A 197 -18.05 6.95 -3.90
CA ARG A 197 -19.05 6.46 -4.85
C ARG A 197 -19.84 7.58 -5.51
N ASP A 198 -19.86 8.73 -4.88
CA ASP A 198 -20.54 9.96 -5.29
C ASP A 198 -19.58 10.97 -5.92
N ASP A 199 -18.35 10.57 -6.25
CA ASP A 199 -17.40 11.44 -6.96
C ASP A 199 -17.93 11.74 -8.38
N ARG A 200 -18.40 12.96 -8.66
CA ARG A 200 -18.92 13.40 -9.97
C ARG A 200 -17.90 14.12 -10.84
N ARG A 201 -16.77 14.55 -10.26
CA ARG A 201 -15.72 15.30 -10.96
C ARG A 201 -14.35 14.71 -10.70
N LEU A 202 -13.48 14.76 -11.73
CA LEU A 202 -12.07 14.43 -11.61
C LEU A 202 -11.22 15.65 -12.02
N ILE A 203 -10.46 16.18 -11.07
CA ILE A 203 -9.40 17.15 -11.35
C ILE A 203 -8.09 16.39 -11.54
N LEU A 204 -7.53 16.47 -12.74
CA LEU A 204 -6.23 15.91 -13.07
C LEU A 204 -5.21 17.04 -13.21
N ALA A 205 -4.19 17.05 -12.36
CA ALA A 205 -3.13 18.06 -12.37
C ALA A 205 -1.76 17.47 -12.72
N GLU A 206 -0.79 18.33 -12.99
CA GLU A 206 0.58 17.91 -13.26
C GLU A 206 1.23 17.30 -12.00
N SER A 207 1.19 18.01 -10.87
CA SER A 207 1.70 17.54 -9.58
C SER A 207 0.61 17.42 -8.52
N ALA A 208 0.88 16.64 -7.47
CA ALA A 208 -0.04 16.53 -6.35
C ALA A 208 -0.21 17.87 -5.61
N ILE A 209 0.81 18.73 -5.63
CA ILE A 209 0.73 20.08 -5.05
C ILE A 209 -0.26 20.93 -5.84
N ASP A 210 -0.23 20.88 -7.17
CA ASP A 210 -1.18 21.63 -8.01
C ASP A 210 -2.63 21.19 -7.75
N ALA A 211 -2.85 19.88 -7.59
CA ALA A 211 -4.16 19.34 -7.24
C ALA A 211 -4.66 19.82 -5.87
N LEU A 212 -3.76 19.90 -4.88
CA LEU A 212 -4.09 20.42 -3.54
C LEU A 212 -4.34 21.93 -3.56
N SER A 213 -3.54 22.68 -4.32
CA SER A 213 -3.74 24.12 -4.52
C SER A 213 -5.08 24.40 -5.20
N TYR A 214 -5.46 23.61 -6.20
CA TYR A 214 -6.79 23.69 -6.81
C TYR A 214 -7.88 23.46 -5.76
N ALA A 215 -7.77 22.40 -4.96
CA ALA A 215 -8.75 22.11 -3.92
C ALA A 215 -8.88 23.22 -2.87
N ALA A 216 -7.79 23.94 -2.59
CA ALA A 216 -7.78 25.08 -1.68
C ALA A 216 -8.48 26.31 -2.27
N LEU A 217 -8.29 26.57 -3.57
CA LEU A 217 -8.84 27.74 -4.26
C LEU A 217 -10.29 27.55 -4.72
N PHE A 218 -10.67 26.31 -5.05
CA PHE A 218 -11.98 25.95 -5.58
C PHE A 218 -12.62 24.85 -4.72
N PRO A 219 -12.98 25.15 -3.47
CA PRO A 219 -13.52 24.16 -2.56
C PRO A 219 -14.86 23.61 -3.07
N ASP A 220 -14.98 22.29 -3.07
CA ASP A 220 -16.22 21.61 -3.39
C ASP A 220 -17.02 21.33 -2.11
N ALA A 221 -18.04 22.15 -1.85
CA ALA A 221 -18.87 22.03 -0.65
C ALA A 221 -19.58 20.67 -0.54
N GLN A 222 -19.84 20.00 -1.66
CA GLN A 222 -20.47 18.67 -1.68
C GLN A 222 -19.45 17.54 -1.56
N ASP A 223 -18.15 17.86 -1.63
CA ASP A 223 -17.05 16.90 -1.62
C ASP A 223 -17.28 15.75 -2.60
N GLN A 224 -17.66 16.08 -3.84
CA GLN A 224 -17.88 15.16 -4.96
C GLN A 224 -16.74 15.23 -6.00
N THR A 225 -15.66 15.93 -5.67
CA THR A 225 -14.50 16.10 -6.54
C THR A 225 -13.37 15.19 -6.10
N ARG A 226 -12.93 14.32 -7.00
CA ARG A 226 -11.73 13.53 -6.88
C ARG A 226 -10.55 14.26 -7.51
N TYR A 227 -9.38 14.11 -6.91
CA TYR A 227 -8.16 14.77 -7.33
C TYR A 227 -7.13 13.70 -7.71
N ALA A 228 -6.41 13.95 -8.79
CA ALA A 228 -5.37 13.09 -9.30
C ALA A 228 -4.19 13.92 -9.80
N SER A 229 -2.99 13.33 -9.79
CA SER A 229 -1.86 13.92 -10.48
C SER A 229 -0.94 12.89 -11.12
N LEU A 230 -0.20 13.36 -12.13
CA LEU A 230 0.75 12.57 -12.91
C LEU A 230 2.16 12.53 -12.29
N GLY A 231 2.48 13.51 -11.46
CA GLY A 231 3.82 13.67 -10.92
C GLY A 231 4.83 14.13 -11.97
N GLY A 232 4.53 15.27 -12.60
CA GLY A 232 5.31 15.86 -13.70
C GLY A 232 4.98 15.25 -15.05
N LYS A 233 6.01 15.14 -15.92
CA LYS A 233 5.84 14.66 -17.30
C LYS A 233 5.08 13.31 -17.35
N PRO A 234 3.97 13.21 -18.12
CA PRO A 234 3.20 11.98 -18.27
C PRO A 234 4.04 10.84 -18.83
N SER A 235 3.75 9.62 -18.38
CA SER A 235 4.26 8.38 -18.95
C SER A 235 3.14 7.62 -19.69
N LEU A 236 3.50 6.83 -20.71
CA LEU A 236 2.53 6.02 -21.48
C LEU A 236 1.66 5.10 -20.60
N ARG A 237 2.20 4.62 -19.47
CA ARG A 237 1.46 3.78 -18.52
C ARG A 237 0.34 4.52 -17.82
N GLN A 238 0.48 5.83 -17.61
CA GLN A 238 -0.52 6.63 -16.91
C GLN A 238 -1.75 6.89 -17.78
N THR A 239 -1.65 6.88 -19.12
CA THR A 239 -2.80 7.04 -20.02
C THR A 239 -3.90 6.02 -19.72
N GLY A 240 -3.55 4.73 -19.60
CA GLY A 240 -4.51 3.69 -19.24
C GLY A 240 -5.04 3.83 -17.81
N LEU A 241 -4.23 4.34 -16.87
CA LEU A 241 -4.68 4.62 -15.50
C LEU A 241 -5.68 5.79 -15.45
N ILE A 242 -5.48 6.82 -16.27
CA ILE A 242 -6.38 7.97 -16.38
C ILE A 242 -7.72 7.50 -16.94
N GLN A 243 -7.71 6.77 -18.06
CA GLN A 243 -8.93 6.20 -18.65
C GLN A 243 -9.70 5.33 -17.64
N ALA A 244 -9.00 4.46 -16.92
CA ALA A 244 -9.62 3.64 -15.88
C ALA A 244 -10.09 4.44 -14.65
N THR A 245 -9.52 5.63 -14.40
CA THR A 245 -9.94 6.52 -13.32
C THR A 245 -11.19 7.30 -13.72
N ILE A 246 -11.25 7.78 -14.97
CA ILE A 246 -12.42 8.46 -15.54
C ILE A 246 -13.60 7.49 -15.62
N GLY A 247 -13.42 6.28 -16.13
CA GLY A 247 -14.48 5.27 -16.24
C GLY A 247 -14.98 4.69 -14.90
N ARG A 248 -14.48 5.21 -13.76
CA ARG A 248 -15.00 4.90 -12.42
C ARG A 248 -15.85 6.02 -11.83
N LEU A 249 -15.93 7.17 -12.50
CA LEU A 249 -16.92 8.18 -12.15
C LEU A 249 -18.31 7.59 -12.41
N PRO A 250 -19.31 7.86 -11.57
CA PRO A 250 -20.70 7.47 -11.83
C PRO A 250 -21.17 8.03 -13.16
N GLU A 251 -21.88 7.21 -13.93
CA GLU A 251 -22.67 7.70 -15.05
C GLU A 251 -23.77 8.62 -14.50
N GLU A 252 -24.13 9.65 -15.28
CA GLU A 252 -25.17 10.61 -14.92
C GLU A 252 -26.56 9.98 -14.85
#